data_AF-A0A9X4BIP4-F1
#
_entry.id   AF-A0A9X4BIP4-F1
#
_cell.length_a   1.000
_cell.length_b   1.000
_cell.length_c   1.000
_cell.angle_alpha   90.00
_cell.angle_beta   90.00
_cell.angle_gamma   90.00
#
_symmetry.space_group_name_H-M   'P 1'
#
loop_
_entity.id
_entity.type
_entity.pdbx_description
1 polymer ?
#
loop_
_entity_poly.entity_id
_entity_poly.type
_entity_poly.pdbx_seq_one_letter_code
_entity_poly.pdbx_strand_id
1 'polypeptide(L)'
;MRPLPLAFALSLLASAAACAAPEKDADRAARYAVELERKPLAAEAPDQRQWLLHWVNDTPDYTVTVCDVLTEGQKVGSPYSAELLAQQLFGNVAYQIAHPSGLKDEITLQMAGIESALRTYQALIAHDPTAHVAYLDTLLEKQRAGALNAFMRPIIVQRCMNRPDDSTNT
;
A
#
# COMPACT_ATOMS: atom_id res chain seq x y z
N MET A 1 -6.28 -57.27 -53.27
CA MET A 1 -5.41 -57.46 -52.08
C MET A 1 -4.36 -56.36 -52.05
N ARG A 2 -4.51 -55.40 -51.13
CA ARG A 2 -3.44 -54.71 -50.36
C ARG A 2 -4.10 -53.58 -49.54
N PRO A 3 -4.11 -53.65 -48.20
CA PRO A 3 -4.69 -52.61 -47.35
C PRO A 3 -3.66 -51.49 -47.10
N LEU A 4 -4.11 -50.23 -47.10
CA LEU A 4 -3.32 -49.06 -46.73
C LEU A 4 -3.58 -48.76 -45.24
N PRO A 5 -2.55 -48.63 -44.38
CA PRO A 5 -2.77 -48.47 -42.94
C PRO A 5 -3.12 -47.02 -42.59
N LEU A 6 -4.13 -46.88 -41.73
CA LEU A 6 -4.52 -45.65 -41.05
C LEU A 6 -3.40 -45.27 -40.06
N ALA A 7 -2.65 -44.19 -40.33
CA ALA A 7 -1.69 -43.65 -39.38
C ALA A 7 -2.43 -42.75 -38.38
N PHE A 8 -2.70 -43.28 -37.18
CA PHE A 8 -3.17 -42.52 -36.03
C PHE A 8 -2.00 -41.68 -35.49
N ALA A 9 -1.94 -40.40 -35.86
CA ALA A 9 -1.01 -39.45 -35.26
C ALA A 9 -1.52 -39.10 -33.85
N LEU A 10 -1.00 -39.80 -32.84
CA LEU A 10 -1.25 -39.52 -31.43
C LEU A 10 -0.45 -38.27 -31.04
N SER A 11 -1.06 -37.10 -31.18
CA SER A 11 -0.50 -35.83 -30.70
C SER A 11 -0.38 -35.88 -29.18
N LEU A 12 0.85 -36.03 -28.68
CA LEU A 12 1.22 -35.80 -27.30
C LEU A 12 0.96 -34.32 -26.96
N LEU A 13 -0.20 -34.03 -26.36
CA LEU A 13 -0.40 -32.82 -25.57
C LEU A 13 0.43 -32.96 -24.29
N ALA A 14 1.70 -32.57 -24.36
CA ALA A 14 2.50 -32.34 -23.17
C ALA A 14 1.91 -31.12 -22.44
N SER A 15 1.05 -31.36 -21.45
CA SER A 15 0.67 -30.36 -20.47
C SER A 15 1.92 -30.04 -19.64
N ALA A 16 2.68 -29.04 -20.08
CA ALA A 16 3.60 -28.34 -19.21
C ALA A 16 2.77 -27.56 -18.18
N ALA A 17 2.40 -28.23 -17.10
CA ALA A 17 2.09 -27.54 -15.85
C ALA A 17 3.41 -26.88 -15.42
N ALA A 18 3.62 -25.64 -15.83
CA ALA A 18 4.72 -24.84 -15.35
C ALA A 18 4.58 -24.73 -13.83
N CYS A 19 5.44 -25.42 -13.08
CA CYS A 19 5.63 -25.14 -11.67
C CYS A 19 6.07 -23.67 -11.59
N ALA A 20 5.14 -22.78 -11.22
CA ALA A 20 5.49 -21.39 -10.97
C ALA A 20 6.59 -21.37 -9.91
N ALA A 21 7.66 -20.62 -10.17
CA ALA A 21 8.68 -20.38 -9.16
C ALA A 21 8.01 -19.78 -7.90
N PRO A 22 8.51 -20.06 -6.70
CA PRO A 22 7.97 -19.45 -5.49
C PRO A 22 8.01 -17.92 -5.62
N GLU A 23 6.93 -17.26 -5.18
CA GLU A 23 6.82 -15.80 -5.12
C GLU A 23 7.99 -15.23 -4.30
N LYS A 24 8.63 -14.17 -4.78
CA LYS A 24 9.66 -13.47 -3.99
C LYS A 24 8.96 -12.76 -2.84
N ASP A 25 9.62 -12.69 -1.69
CA ASP A 25 9.02 -12.04 -0.52
C ASP A 25 8.69 -10.56 -0.74
N ALA A 26 9.47 -9.83 -1.55
CA ALA A 26 9.14 -8.46 -1.95
C ALA A 26 7.85 -8.40 -2.80
N ASP A 27 7.65 -9.33 -3.73
CA ASP A 27 6.43 -9.40 -4.53
C ASP A 27 5.22 -9.71 -3.63
N ARG A 28 5.40 -10.63 -2.66
CA ARG A 28 4.40 -10.92 -1.62
C ARG A 28 4.08 -9.69 -0.78
N ALA A 29 5.08 -8.91 -0.39
CA ALA A 29 4.88 -7.71 0.40
C ALA A 29 4.07 -6.65 -0.34
N ALA A 30 4.41 -6.37 -1.60
CA ALA A 30 3.64 -5.46 -2.43
C ALA A 30 2.19 -5.96 -2.63
N ARG A 31 2.00 -7.25 -2.85
CA ARG A 31 0.67 -7.86 -3.02
C ARG A 31 -0.18 -7.75 -1.76
N TYR A 32 0.35 -8.13 -0.59
CA TYR A 32 -0.39 -8.02 0.68
C TYR A 32 -0.73 -6.56 1.01
N ALA A 33 0.17 -5.61 0.74
CA ALA A 33 -0.13 -4.19 0.94
C ALA A 33 -1.37 -3.77 0.13
N VAL A 34 -1.46 -4.16 -1.16
CA VAL A 34 -2.61 -3.86 -2.03
C VAL A 34 -3.87 -4.64 -1.63
N GLU A 35 -3.75 -5.87 -1.15
CA GLU A 35 -4.88 -6.65 -0.64
C GLU A 35 -5.50 -5.99 0.58
N LEU A 36 -4.67 -5.53 1.53
CA LEU A 36 -5.10 -4.80 2.72
C LEU A 36 -5.72 -3.43 2.40
N GLU A 37 -5.28 -2.75 1.35
CA GLU A 37 -5.95 -1.52 0.86
C GLU A 37 -7.39 -1.75 0.46
N ARG A 38 -7.69 -2.92 -0.11
CA ARG A 38 -9.00 -3.24 -0.69
C ARG A 38 -9.91 -3.95 0.31
N LYS A 39 -9.32 -4.79 1.17
CA LYS A 39 -10.05 -5.66 2.10
C LYS A 39 -9.36 -5.68 3.48
N PRO A 40 -9.30 -4.53 4.17
CA PRO A 40 -8.56 -4.41 5.44
C PRO A 40 -9.10 -5.27 6.58
N LEU A 41 -10.35 -5.74 6.44
CA LEU A 41 -11.06 -6.57 7.42
C LEU A 41 -11.34 -8.00 6.92
N ALA A 42 -10.66 -8.45 5.85
CA ALA A 42 -10.77 -9.83 5.42
C ALA A 42 -10.28 -10.80 6.51
N ALA A 43 -10.72 -12.06 6.45
CA ALA A 43 -10.37 -13.07 7.44
C ALA A 43 -8.84 -13.28 7.54
N GLU A 44 -8.15 -13.14 6.42
CA GLU A 44 -6.69 -13.24 6.27
C GLU A 44 -5.93 -11.96 6.63
N ALA A 45 -6.62 -10.82 6.78
CA ALA A 45 -5.97 -9.52 6.99
C ALA A 45 -5.07 -9.47 8.24
N PRO A 46 -5.43 -10.09 9.38
CA PRO A 46 -4.53 -10.19 10.54
C PRO A 46 -3.19 -10.85 10.23
N ASP A 47 -3.22 -11.99 9.53
CA ASP A 47 -2.01 -12.76 9.19
C ASP A 47 -1.15 -12.01 8.15
N GLN A 48 -1.79 -11.37 7.17
CA GLN A 48 -1.10 -10.52 6.19
C GLN A 48 -0.36 -9.36 6.84
N ARG A 49 -1.03 -8.63 7.75
CA ARG A 49 -0.42 -7.53 8.51
C ARG A 49 0.72 -8.02 9.38
N GLN A 50 0.54 -9.13 10.10
CA GLN A 50 1.58 -9.71 10.94
C GLN A 50 2.81 -10.08 10.12
N TRP A 51 2.60 -10.75 8.98
CA TRP A 51 3.68 -11.14 8.08
C TRP A 51 4.41 -9.90 7.54
N LEU A 52 3.68 -8.88 7.08
CA LEU A 52 4.26 -7.63 6.56
C LEU A 52 5.07 -6.88 7.62
N LEU A 53 4.56 -6.76 8.85
CA LEU A 53 5.28 -6.08 9.93
C LEU A 53 6.62 -6.78 10.22
N HIS A 54 6.62 -8.11 10.27
CA HIS A 54 7.83 -8.88 10.45
C HIS A 54 8.79 -8.69 9.28
N TRP A 55 8.30 -8.82 8.06
CA TRP A 55 9.13 -8.71 6.87
C TRP A 55 9.74 -7.31 6.70
N VAL A 56 8.97 -6.25 6.96
CA VAL A 56 9.45 -4.86 6.92
C VAL A 56 10.53 -4.63 7.98
N ASN A 57 10.39 -5.22 9.17
CA ASN A 57 11.40 -5.13 10.24
C ASN A 57 12.71 -5.83 9.84
N ASP A 58 12.61 -6.96 9.16
CA ASP A 58 13.76 -7.84 8.87
C ASP A 58 14.44 -7.54 7.53
N THR A 59 13.87 -6.64 6.70
CA THR A 59 14.36 -6.33 5.35
C THR A 59 14.85 -4.88 5.26
N PRO A 60 16.14 -4.60 5.56
CA PRO A 60 16.67 -3.24 5.65
C PRO A 60 16.83 -2.53 4.29
N ASP A 61 16.58 -3.23 3.19
CA ASP A 61 16.68 -2.69 1.83
C ASP A 61 15.61 -1.61 1.55
N TYR A 62 14.55 -1.56 2.36
CA TYR A 62 13.43 -0.64 2.23
C TYR A 62 13.41 0.38 3.37
N THR A 63 13.16 1.64 3.01
CA THR A 63 13.03 2.72 3.99
C THR A 63 11.57 2.94 4.36
N VAL A 64 11.27 3.10 5.65
CA VAL A 64 9.93 3.45 6.11
C VAL A 64 9.97 4.88 6.67
N THR A 65 9.22 5.77 6.03
CA THR A 65 9.00 7.14 6.51
C THR A 65 7.55 7.27 6.96
N VAL A 66 7.37 7.52 8.26
CA VAL A 66 6.06 7.67 8.90
C VAL A 66 6.13 8.84 9.85
N CYS A 67 5.42 9.91 9.51
CA CYS A 67 5.11 11.00 10.41
C CYS A 67 3.61 11.08 10.68
N ASP A 68 3.26 11.70 11.80
CA ASP A 68 1.89 11.86 12.25
C ASP A 68 1.19 13.01 11.52
N VAL A 69 0.78 12.73 10.29
CA VAL A 69 0.11 13.69 9.39
C VAL A 69 -1.31 13.27 9.04
N LEU A 70 -1.71 12.03 9.34
CA LEU A 70 -3.10 11.55 9.14
C LEU A 70 -4.05 11.95 10.27
N THR A 71 -3.51 12.51 11.35
CA THR A 71 -4.30 12.87 12.54
C THR A 71 -4.39 14.37 12.80
N GLU A 72 -3.72 15.17 11.98
CA GLU A 72 -3.45 16.59 12.25
C GLU A 72 -2.85 16.87 13.65
N GLY A 73 -2.29 15.87 14.34
CA GLY A 73 -1.81 16.03 15.72
C GLY A 73 -2.95 15.99 16.76
N GLN A 74 -4.14 15.58 16.34
CA GLN A 74 -5.25 15.26 17.22
C GLN A 74 -5.25 13.75 17.52
N LYS A 75 -5.85 13.31 18.63
CA LYS A 75 -6.18 11.90 18.78
C LYS A 75 -7.31 11.59 17.81
N VAL A 76 -7.00 10.99 16.66
CA VAL A 76 -8.03 10.46 15.76
C VAL A 76 -8.75 9.35 16.52
N GLY A 77 -10.03 9.59 16.83
CA GLY A 77 -10.91 8.63 17.48
C GLY A 77 -11.38 7.51 16.55
N SER A 78 -10.60 7.16 15.52
CA SER A 78 -10.98 6.08 14.60
C SER A 78 -10.77 4.74 15.31
N PRO A 79 -11.77 3.83 15.29
CA PRO A 79 -11.58 2.47 15.75
C PRO A 79 -10.51 1.72 14.94
N TYR A 80 -10.15 2.22 13.76
CA TYR A 80 -9.20 1.59 12.83
C TYR A 80 -7.83 2.29 12.77
N SER A 81 -7.46 3.03 13.82
CA SER A 81 -6.21 3.81 13.83
C SER A 81 -4.96 2.94 13.65
N ALA A 82 -4.98 1.70 14.16
CA ALA A 82 -3.87 0.77 14.02
C ALA A 82 -3.72 0.27 12.57
N GLU A 83 -4.84 -0.02 11.91
CA GLU A 83 -4.90 -0.45 10.51
C GLU A 83 -4.39 0.66 9.58
N LEU A 84 -4.81 1.90 9.83
CA LEU A 84 -4.37 3.06 9.04
C LEU A 84 -2.87 3.33 9.22
N LEU A 85 -2.36 3.24 10.44
CA LEU A 85 -0.93 3.38 10.71
C LEU A 85 -0.15 2.27 10.00
N ALA A 86 -0.53 1.00 10.20
CA ALA A 86 0.12 -0.13 9.56
C ALA A 86 0.14 0.03 8.04
N GLN A 87 -0.97 0.48 7.46
CA GLN A 87 -1.03 0.70 6.02
C GLN A 87 -0.08 1.81 5.55
N GLN A 88 0.10 2.88 6.33
CA GLN A 88 1.07 3.91 5.98
C GLN A 88 2.48 3.30 5.81
N LEU A 89 2.88 2.39 6.71
CA LEU A 89 4.15 1.67 6.61
C LEU A 89 4.20 0.78 5.35
N PHE A 90 3.14 0.02 5.09
CA PHE A 90 3.11 -0.92 3.97
C PHE A 90 3.10 -0.19 2.62
N GLY A 91 2.44 0.96 2.53
CA GLY A 91 2.43 1.81 1.34
C GLY A 91 3.82 2.34 0.97
N ASN A 92 4.62 2.74 1.96
CA ASN A 92 6.02 3.16 1.75
C ASN A 92 6.83 2.07 1.05
N VAL A 93 6.72 0.85 1.56
CA VAL A 93 7.45 -0.33 1.09
C VAL A 93 6.95 -0.75 -0.29
N ALA A 94 5.64 -0.88 -0.47
CA ALA A 94 5.03 -1.26 -1.74
C ALA A 94 5.41 -0.27 -2.87
N TYR A 95 5.49 1.02 -2.56
CA TYR A 95 5.95 2.03 -3.52
C TYR A 95 7.39 1.80 -3.97
N GLN A 96 8.31 1.52 -3.06
CA GLN A 96 9.72 1.24 -3.40
C GLN A 96 9.87 -0.03 -4.23
N ILE A 97 9.08 -1.07 -3.95
CA ILE A 97 9.08 -2.31 -4.74
C ILE A 97 8.62 -2.03 -6.17
N ALA A 98 7.57 -1.21 -6.33
CA ALA A 98 7.06 -0.81 -7.64
C ALA A 98 8.00 0.18 -8.38
N HIS A 99 8.86 0.90 -7.66
CA HIS A 99 9.75 1.93 -8.20
C HIS A 99 11.21 1.73 -7.75
N PRO A 100 11.88 0.65 -8.18
CA PRO A 100 13.22 0.28 -7.70
C PRO A 100 14.32 1.30 -8.04
N SER A 101 14.13 2.13 -9.06
CA SER A 101 15.03 3.22 -9.44
C SER A 101 14.60 4.59 -8.91
N GLY A 102 13.54 4.66 -8.10
CA GLY A 102 12.94 5.89 -7.60
C GLY A 102 13.76 6.56 -6.49
N LEU A 103 13.55 7.87 -6.32
CA LEU A 103 14.07 8.60 -5.18
C LEU A 103 13.45 8.03 -3.90
N LYS A 104 14.31 7.61 -2.97
CA LYS A 104 13.92 7.27 -1.57
C LYS A 104 13.78 8.53 -0.72
N ASP A 105 13.34 9.64 -1.31
CA ASP A 105 13.17 10.86 -0.56
C ASP A 105 11.97 10.74 0.37
N GLU A 106 12.13 11.24 1.59
CA GLU A 106 11.18 11.05 2.69
C GLU A 106 9.80 11.64 2.38
N ILE A 107 9.72 12.67 1.53
CA ILE A 107 8.44 13.30 1.14
C ILE A 107 7.66 12.35 0.23
N THR A 108 8.31 11.80 -0.79
CA THR A 108 7.70 10.83 -1.71
C THR A 108 7.24 9.58 -0.97
N LEU A 109 8.09 9.04 -0.08
CA LEU A 109 7.77 7.86 0.71
C LEU A 109 6.59 8.10 1.66
N GLN A 110 6.59 9.24 2.35
CA GLN A 110 5.47 9.64 3.20
C GLN A 110 4.18 9.81 2.39
N MET A 111 4.24 10.41 1.20
CA MET A 111 3.07 10.59 0.35
C MET A 111 2.51 9.24 -0.12
N ALA A 112 3.37 8.30 -0.51
CA ALA A 112 2.95 6.95 -0.87
C ALA A 112 2.25 6.22 0.30
N GLY A 113 2.77 6.37 1.52
CA GLY A 113 2.14 5.85 2.73
C GLY A 113 0.75 6.46 2.97
N ILE A 114 0.61 7.78 2.87
CA ILE A 114 -0.69 8.48 3.03
C ILE A 114 -1.70 7.98 2.00
N GLU A 115 -1.33 7.87 0.73
CA GLU A 115 -2.25 7.38 -0.30
C GLU A 115 -2.72 5.95 -0.05
N SER A 116 -1.82 5.09 0.44
CA SER A 116 -2.15 3.71 0.82
C SER A 116 -3.11 3.67 2.00
N ALA A 117 -2.85 4.45 3.05
CA ALA A 117 -3.75 4.59 4.19
C ALA A 117 -5.13 5.15 3.77
N LEU A 118 -5.20 6.10 2.83
CA LEU A 118 -6.47 6.62 2.32
C LEU A 118 -7.28 5.58 1.53
N ARG A 119 -6.61 4.73 0.73
CA ARG A 119 -7.30 3.59 0.07
C ARG A 119 -7.90 2.62 1.10
N THR A 120 -7.14 2.31 2.15
CA THR A 120 -7.63 1.50 3.28
C THR A 120 -8.78 2.17 4.01
N TYR A 121 -8.66 3.46 4.33
CA TYR A 121 -9.72 4.25 4.97
C TYR A 121 -11.01 4.23 4.14
N GLN A 122 -10.92 4.39 2.82
CA GLN A 122 -12.06 4.30 1.92
C GLN A 122 -12.75 2.92 1.99
N ALA A 123 -11.98 1.83 2.08
CA ALA A 123 -12.55 0.49 2.25
C ALA A 123 -13.19 0.30 3.64
N LEU A 124 -12.58 0.86 4.69
CA LEU A 124 -13.10 0.80 6.07
C LEU A 124 -14.43 1.53 6.21
N ILE A 125 -14.56 2.76 5.71
CA ILE A 125 -15.83 3.53 5.79
C ILE A 125 -16.93 2.94 4.92
N ALA A 126 -16.58 2.20 3.87
CA ALA A 126 -17.56 1.46 3.07
C ALA A 126 -18.13 0.25 3.83
N HIS A 127 -17.33 -0.37 4.72
CA HIS A 127 -17.77 -1.45 5.59
C HIS A 127 -18.49 -0.92 6.85
N ASP A 128 -17.96 0.14 7.45
CA ASP A 128 -18.47 0.78 8.65
C ASP A 128 -18.68 2.29 8.40
N PRO A 129 -19.90 2.69 7.96
CA PRO A 129 -20.23 4.08 7.69
C PRO A 129 -20.23 5.00 8.93
N THR A 130 -19.96 4.48 10.14
CA THR A 130 -19.82 5.31 11.35
C THR A 130 -18.36 5.70 11.62
N ALA A 131 -17.40 5.08 10.93
CA ALA A 131 -15.97 5.28 11.13
C ALA A 131 -15.39 6.51 10.40
N HIS A 132 -16.25 7.42 9.95
CA HIS A 132 -15.85 8.65 9.30
C HIS A 132 -15.01 9.54 10.23
N VAL A 133 -13.92 10.07 9.69
CA VAL A 133 -13.04 11.06 10.30
C VAL A 133 -12.96 12.24 9.35
N ALA A 134 -13.49 13.39 9.78
CA ALA A 134 -13.65 14.58 8.93
C ALA A 134 -12.36 15.00 8.21
N TYR A 135 -11.21 14.88 8.87
CA TYR A 135 -9.92 15.17 8.26
C TYR A 135 -9.57 14.17 7.15
N LEU A 136 -9.73 12.86 7.39
CA LEU A 136 -9.46 11.84 6.37
C LEU A 136 -10.46 11.93 5.20
N ASP A 137 -11.70 12.34 5.46
CA ASP A 137 -12.68 12.65 4.42
C ASP A 137 -12.21 13.82 3.54
N THR A 138 -11.68 14.89 4.16
CA THR A 138 -11.06 16.00 3.44
C THR A 138 -9.90 15.51 2.57
N LEU A 139 -9.03 14.64 3.11
CA LEU A 139 -7.92 14.08 2.34
C LEU A 139 -8.40 13.23 1.15
N LEU A 140 -9.45 12.42 1.33
CA LEU A 140 -10.08 11.66 0.25
C LEU A 140 -10.63 12.59 -0.85
N GLU A 141 -11.27 13.70 -0.49
CA GLU A 141 -11.74 14.68 -1.47
C GLU A 141 -10.58 15.30 -2.25
N LYS A 142 -9.48 15.67 -1.57
CA LYS A 142 -8.27 16.16 -2.25
C LYS A 142 -7.67 15.10 -3.16
N GLN A 143 -7.68 13.83 -2.77
CA GLN A 143 -7.21 12.73 -3.61
C GLN A 143 -8.04 12.60 -4.88
N ARG A 144 -9.37 12.57 -4.75
CA ARG A 144 -10.30 12.49 -5.90
C ARG A 144 -10.17 13.68 -6.85
N ALA A 145 -9.84 14.85 -6.31
CA ALA A 145 -9.61 16.07 -7.10
C ALA A 145 -8.21 16.15 -7.72
N GLY A 146 -7.31 15.18 -7.49
CA GLY A 146 -5.91 15.24 -7.93
C GLY A 146 -5.06 16.31 -7.21
N ALA A 147 -5.55 16.82 -6.08
CA ALA A 147 -4.95 17.92 -5.32
C ALA A 147 -4.22 17.46 -4.04
N LEU A 148 -4.26 16.16 -3.70
CA LEU A 148 -3.71 15.62 -2.45
C LEU A 148 -2.22 15.95 -2.28
N ASN A 149 -1.39 15.71 -3.30
CA ASN A 149 0.05 15.99 -3.19
C ASN A 149 0.32 17.49 -2.96
N ALA A 150 -0.36 18.38 -3.68
CA ALA A 150 -0.21 19.82 -3.49
C ALA A 150 -0.61 20.26 -2.07
N PHE A 151 -1.64 19.62 -1.49
CA PHE A 151 -2.13 19.89 -0.14
C PHE A 151 -1.20 19.33 0.94
N MET A 152 -0.79 18.06 0.82
CA MET A 152 -0.03 17.36 1.87
C MET A 152 1.46 17.66 1.85
N ARG A 153 2.06 17.97 0.69
CA ARG A 153 3.50 18.21 0.61
C ARG A 153 4.02 19.30 1.58
N PRO A 154 3.42 20.50 1.69
CA PRO A 154 3.86 21.47 2.69
C PRO A 154 3.69 20.97 4.13
N ILE A 155 2.61 20.23 4.43
CA ILE A 155 2.35 19.64 5.75
C ILE A 155 3.43 18.60 6.10
N ILE A 156 3.78 17.74 5.13
CA ILE A 156 4.84 16.73 5.27
C ILE A 156 6.18 17.42 5.51
N VAL A 157 6.51 18.46 4.74
CA VAL A 157 7.76 19.21 4.93
C VAL A 157 7.82 19.82 6.34
N GLN A 158 6.74 20.44 6.80
CA GLN A 158 6.70 21.08 8.10
C GLN A 158 6.81 20.06 9.25
N ARG A 159 5.99 19.00 9.21
CA ARG A 159 5.82 18.07 10.33
C ARG A 159 6.83 16.93 10.37
N CYS A 160 7.36 16.53 9.22
CA CYS A 160 8.21 15.34 9.10
C CYS A 160 9.69 15.74 9.01
N MET A 161 10.00 16.99 8.62
CA MET A 161 11.38 17.48 8.43
C MET A 161 11.82 18.56 9.44
N ASN A 162 11.00 18.89 10.45
CA ASN A 162 11.24 19.99 11.41
C ASN A 162 11.68 21.31 10.75
N ARG A 163 11.17 21.64 9.56
CA ARG A 163 11.48 22.92 8.91
C ARG A 163 10.57 24.00 9.50
N PRO A 164 11.13 25.11 10.04
CA PRO A 164 10.32 26.25 10.47
C PRO A 164 9.46 26.74 9.31
N ASP A 165 8.22 27.10 9.61
CA ASP A 165 7.31 27.72 8.67
C ASP A 165 7.84 29.13 8.33
N ASP A 166 8.20 29.37 7.07
CA ASP A 166 8.64 30.68 6.56
C ASP A 166 7.43 31.63 6.34
N SER A 167 6.20 31.22 6.72
CA SER A 167 5.00 32.06 6.64
C SER A 167 4.88 33.07 7.78
N THR A 168 5.80 33.08 8.75
CA THR A 168 5.89 34.15 9.78
C THR A 168 7.02 35.13 9.46
N ASN A 169 6.89 35.89 8.38
CA ASN A 169 7.56 37.18 8.21
C ASN A 169 6.69 38.10 7.35
N THR A 170 5.66 38.64 7.99
CA THR A 170 5.04 39.93 7.60
C THR A 170 5.57 41.01 8.51
#